data_AF-V2Y8J4-F1
#
_entry.id   AF-V2Y8J4-F1
#
_cell.length_a   1.000
_cell.length_b   1.000
_cell.length_c   1.000
_cell.angle_alpha   90.00
_cell.angle_beta   90.00
_cell.angle_gamma   90.00
#
_symmetry.space_group_name_H-M   'P 1'
#
loop_
_entity.id
_entity.type
_entity.pdbx_description
1 polymer ?
#
loop_
_entity_poly.entity_id
_entity_poly.type
_entity_poly.pdbx_seq_one_letter_code
_entity_poly.pdbx_strand_id
1 'polypeptide(L)' 'MNYADLQEQGFVPLYKKEKITDDLHEVSGFRTDYQFITKSKMKTIQKLSKEQE' A
#
# COMPACT_ATOMS: atom_id res chain seq x y z
N MET A 1 -1.16 -8.56 -3.97
CA MET A 1 -0.04 -7.79 -3.38
C MET A 1 0.27 -8.35 -2.00
N ASN A 2 1.54 -8.61 -1.69
CA ASN A 2 1.95 -9.16 -0.38
C ASN A 2 2.34 -8.04 0.59
N TYR A 3 1.77 -8.08 1.79
CA TYR A 3 2.03 -7.13 2.87
C TYR A 3 2.29 -7.89 4.17
N ALA A 4 3.21 -7.40 4.98
CA ALA A 4 3.37 -7.80 6.37
C ALA A 4 2.50 -6.91 7.26
N ASP A 5 1.67 -7.52 8.10
CA ASP A 5 0.96 -6.82 9.17
C ASP A 5 1.94 -6.60 10.34
N LEU A 6 2.27 -5.34 10.61
CA LEU A 6 2.81 -4.94 11.91
C LEU A 6 1.61 -4.64 12.81
N GLN A 7 1.05 -5.71 13.39
CA GLN A 7 0.02 -5.84 14.43
C GLN A 7 -0.57 -4.51 14.97
N GLU A 8 0.24 -3.59 15.49
CA GLU A 8 -0.18 -2.31 16.07
C GLU A 8 0.10 -1.05 15.23
N GLN A 9 1.10 -1.05 14.35
CA GLN A 9 1.64 0.17 13.77
C GLN A 9 1.26 0.37 12.29
N GLY A 10 0.92 -0.71 11.58
CA GLY A 10 0.49 -0.63 10.19
C GLY A 10 0.92 -1.81 9.34
N PHE A 11 0.99 -1.61 8.03
CA PHE A 11 1.39 -2.61 7.06
C PHE A 11 2.66 -2.16 6.35
N VAL A 12 3.56 -3.12 6.10
CA VAL A 12 4.76 -2.93 5.28
C VAL A 12 4.64 -3.79 4.03
N PRO A 13 4.92 -3.23 2.84
CA PRO A 13 4.99 -4.03 1.63
C PRO A 13 6.15 -5.05 1.72
N LEU A 14 5.89 -6.29 1.31
CA LEU A 14 6.93 -7.33 1.17
C LEU A 14 7.45 -7.45 -0.27
N TYR A 15 7.08 -6.51 -1.13
CA TYR A 15 7.47 -6.50 -2.55
C TYR A 15 8.57 -5.47 -2.81
N LYS A 16 9.41 -5.74 -3.81
CA LYS A 16 10.40 -4.76 -4.28
C LYS A 16 9.71 -3.70 -5.12
N LYS A 17 10.18 -2.46 -5.00
CA LYS A 17 9.73 -1.36 -5.84
C LYS A 17 10.15 -1.61 -7.29
N GLU A 18 9.16 -1.72 -8.17
CA GLU A 18 9.32 -1.78 -9.62
C GLU A 18 8.59 -0.59 -10.26
N LYS A 19 8.91 -0.26 -11.52
CA LYS A 19 8.25 0.85 -12.24
C LYS A 19 6.73 0.74 -12.21
N ILE A 20 6.19 -0.47 -12.33
CA ILE A 20 4.74 -0.73 -12.28
C ILE A 20 4.11 -0.35 -10.94
N THR A 21 4.87 -0.44 -9.85
CA THR A 21 4.39 -0.07 -8.51
C THR A 21 4.53 1.42 -8.25
N ASP A 22 5.33 2.14 -9.03
CA ASP A 22 5.52 3.59 -8.90
C ASP A 22 4.25 4.34 -9.34
N ASP A 23 3.67 3.95 -10.48
CA ASP A 23 2.38 4.47 -10.96
C ASP A 23 1.26 4.19 -9.93
N LEU A 24 1.27 2.99 -9.33
CA LEU A 24 0.30 2.63 -8.29
C LEU A 24 0.49 3.45 -7.01
N HIS A 25 1.74 3.74 -6.62
CA HIS A 25 2.08 4.57 -5.46
C HIS A 25 1.62 6.02 -5.67
N GLU A 26 1.73 6.53 -6.89
CA GLU A 26 1.21 7.84 -7.29
C GLU A 26 -0.32 7.90 -7.18
N VAL A 27 -1.02 6.92 -7.76
CA VAL A 27 -2.50 6.85 -7.72
C VAL A 27 -3.02 6.62 -6.30
N SER A 28 -2.34 5.78 -5.51
CA SER A 28 -2.77 5.45 -4.15
C SER A 28 -2.34 6.49 -3.08
N GLY A 29 -1.54 7.50 -3.46
CA GLY A 29 -1.15 8.59 -2.56
C GLY A 29 -0.26 8.15 -1.38
N PHE A 30 0.55 7.10 -1.55
CA PHE A 30 1.54 6.67 -0.54
C PHE A 30 2.92 6.47 -1.18
N ARG A 31 3.96 7.05 -0.56
CA ARG A 31 5.36 6.99 -1.02
C ARG A 31 6.07 5.90 -0.22
N THR A 32 6.02 4.69 -0.74
CA THR A 32 6.00 3.43 0.02
C THR A 32 7.31 3.00 0.69
N ASP A 33 8.39 3.76 0.53
CA ASP A 33 9.68 3.31 1.04
C ASP A 33 9.96 3.75 2.49
N TYR A 34 9.21 4.72 3.04
CA TYR A 34 9.53 5.31 4.36
C TYR A 34 8.35 5.45 5.32
N GLN A 35 7.15 5.05 4.92
CA GLN A 35 5.96 5.15 5.77
C GLN A 35 5.23 3.80 5.89
N PHE A 36 5.07 3.35 7.14
CA PHE A 36 4.14 2.28 7.48
C PHE A 36 2.73 2.69 7.05
N ILE A 37 2.03 1.80 6.35
CA ILE A 37 0.65 2.04 5.93
C ILE A 37 -0.25 1.84 7.14
N THR A 38 -0.88 2.89 7.65
CA THR A 38 -1.82 2.77 8.77
C THR A 38 -3.05 1.92 8.37
N LYS A 39 -3.70 1.27 9.35
CA LYS A 39 -4.87 0.40 9.10
C LYS A 39 -5.98 1.10 8.30
N SER A 40 -6.22 2.39 8.56
CA SER A 40 -7.20 3.19 7.82
C SER A 40 -6.82 3.37 6.35
N LYS A 41 -5.55 3.69 6.05
CA LYS A 41 -5.07 3.79 4.66
C LYS A 41 -5.15 2.44 3.94
N MET A 42 -4.81 1.34 4.60
CA MET A 42 -4.91 0.00 4.02
C MET A 42 -6.36 -0.36 3.64
N LYS A 43 -7.36 0.08 4.41
CA LYS A 43 -8.78 -0.07 4.04
C LYS A 43 -9.13 0.75 2.79
N THR A 44 -8.65 1.99 2.70
CA THR A 44 -8.87 2.85 1.52
C THR A 44 -8.21 2.25 0.27
N ILE A 45 -6.98 1.77 0.37
CA ILE A 45 -6.26 1.13 -0.75
C ILE A 45 -7.01 -0.11 -1.23
N GLN A 46 -7.47 -0.96 -0.31
CA GLN A 46 -8.28 -2.13 -0.67
C GLN A 46 -9.60 -1.75 -1.34
N LYS A 47 -10.23 -0.64 -0.94
CA LYS A 47 -11.46 -0.16 -1.56
C LYS A 47 -11.21 0.36 -2.98
N LEU A 48 -10.20 1.21 -3.15
CA LEU A 48 -9.79 1.74 -4.46
C LEU A 48 -9.37 0.62 -5.42
N SER A 49 -8.62 -0.37 -4.93
CA SER A 49 -8.20 -1.52 -5.74
C SER A 49 -9.35 -2.42 -6.18
N LYS A 50 -10.48 -2.43 -5.46
CA LYS A 50 -11.69 -3.18 -5.84
C LYS A 50 -12.61 -2.38 -6.77
N GLU A 51 -12.57 -1.05 -6.70
CA GLU A 51 -13.34 -0.17 -7.59
C GLU A 51 -12.69 0.00 -8.98
N GLN A 52 -11.44 -0.43 -9.14
CA GLN A 52 -10.71 -0.41 -10.43
C GLN A 52 -10.84 -1.73 -11.22
N GLU A 53 -11.65 -2.68 -10.74
CA GLU A 53 -12.11 -3.89 -11.46
C GLU A 53 -13.55 -3.68 -11.95
#